data_AF-A0A430B1U8-F1
#
_entry.id   AF-A0A430B1U8-F1
#
_cell.length_a   1.000
_cell.length_b   1.000
_cell.length_c   1.000
_cell.angle_alpha   90.00
_cell.angle_beta   90.00
_cell.angle_gamma   90.00
#
_symmetry.space_group_name_H-M   'P 1'
#
loop_
_entity.id
_entity.type
_entity.pdbx_description
1 polymer ?
#
loop_
_entity_poly.entity_id
_entity_poly.type
_entity_poly.pdbx_seq_one_letter_code
_entity_poly.pdbx_strand_id
1 'polypeptide(L)'
;MGDRERQRKFDESSNIRKSEFDRHNTNMTRQTNPIGKGQNFLPTNPKAKKTRSGELLFQLLSGILGVACFLLISFLGKKLLPYDRYSSLFFLFITLIISSTVAYVCFKFFKKRFKL
;
A
#
# COMPACT_ATOMS: atom_id res chain seq x y z
N MET A 1 -13.73 -10.61 -31.33
CA MET A 1 -13.44 -12.06 -31.15
C MET A 1 -12.28 -12.18 -30.19
N GLY A 2 -12.58 -12.54 -28.94
CA GLY A 2 -11.58 -12.59 -27.86
C GLY A 2 -10.70 -13.83 -27.95
N ASP A 3 -9.53 -13.79 -27.33
CA ASP A 3 -8.53 -14.88 -27.34
C ASP A 3 -9.11 -16.23 -26.88
N ARG A 4 -10.14 -16.19 -26.02
CA ARG A 4 -10.88 -17.36 -25.55
C ARG A 4 -11.62 -18.10 -26.66
N GLU A 5 -12.20 -17.38 -27.62
CA GLU A 5 -12.92 -17.99 -28.74
C GLU A 5 -11.95 -18.61 -29.76
N ARG A 6 -10.77 -18.01 -29.93
CA ARG A 6 -9.71 -18.56 -30.79
C ARG A 6 -9.11 -19.83 -30.21
N GLN A 7 -8.85 -19.87 -28.90
CA GLN A 7 -8.39 -21.08 -28.21
C GLN A 7 -9.41 -22.21 -28.30
N ARG A 8 -10.70 -21.93 -28.08
CA ARG A 8 -11.74 -22.95 -28.14
C ARG A 8 -11.89 -23.57 -29.53
N LYS A 9 -11.82 -22.74 -30.59
CA LYS A 9 -11.87 -23.23 -31.98
C LYS A 9 -10.63 -24.03 -32.37
N PHE A 10 -9.46 -23.72 -31.78
CA PHE A 10 -8.22 -24.45 -32.03
C PHE A 10 -8.19 -25.80 -31.28
N ASP A 11 -8.72 -25.86 -30.06
CA ASP A 11 -8.92 -27.11 -29.30
C ASP A 11 -9.91 -28.05 -30.03
N GLU A 12 -10.96 -27.50 -30.65
CA GLU A 12 -11.92 -28.29 -31.44
C GLU A 12 -11.35 -28.79 -32.78
N SER A 13 -10.41 -28.06 -33.39
CA SER A 13 -9.87 -28.40 -34.71
C SER A 13 -8.51 -29.12 -34.69
N SER A 14 -7.85 -29.25 -33.54
CA SER A 14 -6.50 -29.83 -33.45
C SER A 14 -6.51 -31.21 -32.80
N ASN A 15 -5.97 -32.20 -33.51
CA ASN A 15 -5.64 -33.54 -32.95
C ASN A 15 -4.40 -33.52 -32.04
N ILE A 16 -3.98 -32.32 -31.63
CA ILE A 16 -2.73 -32.09 -30.91
C ILE A 16 -3.06 -32.20 -29.42
N ARG A 17 -2.40 -33.12 -28.70
CA ARG A 17 -2.56 -33.24 -27.24
C ARG A 17 -2.32 -31.89 -26.59
N LYS A 18 -3.18 -31.47 -25.67
CA LYS A 18 -3.13 -30.16 -24.95
C LYS A 18 -1.73 -29.76 -24.47
N SER A 19 -0.91 -30.74 -24.07
CA SER A 19 0.48 -30.55 -23.65
C SER A 19 1.41 -29.97 -24.74
N GLU A 20 1.19 -30.28 -26.02
CA GLU A 20 1.99 -29.78 -27.13
C GLU A 20 1.58 -28.36 -27.54
N PHE A 21 0.28 -28.04 -27.43
CA PHE A 21 -0.23 -26.68 -27.64
C PHE A 21 0.33 -25.70 -26.60
N ASP A 22 0.30 -26.08 -25.31
CA ASP A 22 0.89 -25.27 -24.24
C ASP A 22 2.40 -25.08 -24.44
N ARG A 23 3.10 -26.11 -24.89
CA ARG A 23 4.53 -26.06 -25.15
C ARG A 23 4.86 -25.14 -26.34
N HIS A 24 4.05 -25.18 -27.40
CA HIS A 24 4.21 -24.30 -28.56
C HIS A 24 3.91 -22.84 -28.21
N ASN A 25 2.84 -22.58 -27.46
CA ASN A 25 2.46 -21.23 -27.03
C ASN A 25 3.49 -20.60 -26.07
N THR A 26 4.03 -21.41 -25.15
CA THR A 26 5.09 -20.99 -24.21
C THR A 26 6.41 -20.69 -24.95
N ASN A 27 6.71 -21.43 -26.01
CA ASN A 27 7.90 -21.18 -26.83
C ASN A 27 7.73 -19.97 -27.76
N MET A 28 6.55 -19.75 -28.34
CA MET A 28 6.26 -18.57 -29.16
C MET A 28 6.29 -17.27 -28.33
N THR A 29 5.76 -17.29 -27.10
CA THR A 29 5.81 -16.13 -26.19
C THR A 29 7.22 -15.86 -25.66
N ARG A 30 8.07 -16.89 -25.50
CA ARG A 30 9.49 -16.74 -25.18
C ARG A 30 10.32 -16.10 -26.30
N GLN A 31 9.96 -16.32 -27.56
CA GLN A 31 10.68 -15.75 -28.70
C GLN A 31 10.24 -14.31 -29.02
N THR A 32 8.98 -13.96 -28.75
CA THR A 32 8.43 -12.62 -29.02
C THR A 32 8.77 -11.58 -27.94
N ASN A 33 9.27 -11.99 -26.77
CA ASN A 33 9.66 -11.07 -25.71
C ASN A 33 11.06 -11.38 -25.14
N PRO A 34 12.14 -10.96 -25.83
CA PRO A 34 13.52 -11.28 -25.44
C PRO A 34 13.95 -10.67 -24.09
N ILE A 35 13.20 -9.70 -23.56
CA ILE A 35 13.48 -9.02 -22.29
C ILE A 35 12.96 -9.85 -21.07
N GLY A 36 12.07 -10.82 -21.31
CA GLY A 36 11.38 -11.59 -20.26
C GLY A 36 11.98 -12.96 -19.94
N LYS A 37 13.21 -13.28 -20.37
CA LYS A 37 13.84 -14.57 -20.05
C LYS A 37 14.18 -14.63 -18.55
N GLY A 38 13.40 -15.39 -17.79
CA GLY A 38 13.67 -15.70 -16.38
C GLY A 38 12.78 -14.99 -15.36
N GLN A 39 11.90 -14.08 -15.79
CA GLN A 39 10.88 -13.54 -14.89
C GLN A 39 9.66 -14.45 -14.98
N ASN A 40 9.37 -15.16 -13.88
CA ASN A 40 8.07 -15.77 -13.69
C ASN A 40 7.04 -14.64 -13.81
N PHE A 41 6.35 -14.56 -14.96
CA PHE A 41 5.16 -13.73 -15.15
C PHE A 41 4.02 -14.32 -14.31
N LEU A 42 4.22 -14.43 -13.00
CA LEU A 42 3.11 -14.47 -12.06
C LEU A 42 2.28 -13.22 -12.38
N PRO A 43 0.96 -13.36 -12.58
CA PRO A 43 0.11 -12.20 -12.81
C PRO A 43 0.37 -11.26 -11.65
N THR A 44 0.94 -10.09 -11.94
CA THR A 44 1.20 -9.05 -10.95
C THR A 44 -0.16 -8.71 -10.40
N ASN A 45 -0.46 -9.26 -9.22
CA ASN A 45 -1.78 -9.23 -8.63
C ASN A 45 -2.21 -7.75 -8.62
N PRO A 46 -3.17 -7.33 -9.47
CA PRO A 46 -3.43 -5.89 -9.68
C PRO A 46 -3.95 -5.21 -8.40
N LYS A 47 -4.28 -6.01 -7.38
CA LYS A 47 -4.63 -5.59 -6.03
C LYS A 47 -3.45 -5.04 -5.21
N ALA A 48 -2.21 -5.40 -5.49
CA ALA A 48 -1.05 -4.99 -4.68
C ALA A 48 -0.54 -3.58 -4.97
N LYS A 49 -0.76 -3.05 -6.19
CA LYS A 49 -0.38 -1.67 -6.54
C LYS A 49 -1.40 -0.63 -6.07
N LYS A 50 -2.67 -1.01 -5.92
CA LYS A 50 -3.77 -0.08 -5.56
C LYS A 50 -3.82 0.25 -4.06
N THR A 51 -3.24 -0.57 -3.19
CA THR A 51 -3.16 -0.37 -1.73
C THR A 51 -2.07 0.63 -1.31
N ARG A 52 -0.97 0.73 -2.06
CA ARG A 52 0.22 1.50 -1.64
C ARG A 52 -0.01 3.02 -1.61
N SER A 53 -0.80 3.58 -2.53
CA SER A 53 -1.11 5.01 -2.56
C SER A 53 -2.07 5.41 -1.44
N GLY A 54 -3.06 4.57 -1.14
CA GLY A 54 -3.96 4.77 0.00
C GLY A 54 -3.21 4.74 1.33
N GLU A 55 -2.31 3.77 1.50
CA GLU A 55 -1.53 3.65 2.75
C GLU A 55 -0.61 4.85 2.99
N LEU A 56 0.02 5.39 1.93
CA LEU A 56 0.81 6.64 2.01
C LEU A 56 -0.05 7.86 2.37
N LEU A 57 -1.24 7.99 1.78
CA LEU A 57 -2.17 9.07 2.12
C LEU A 57 -2.62 8.99 3.59
N PHE A 58 -2.93 7.79 4.08
CA PHE A 58 -3.31 7.59 5.49
C PHE A 58 -2.15 7.85 6.46
N GLN A 59 -0.91 7.49 6.09
CA GLN A 59 0.27 7.87 6.86
C GLN A 59 0.43 9.39 6.93
N LEU A 60 0.29 10.07 5.79
CA LEU A 60 0.42 11.53 5.71
C LEU A 60 -0.67 12.23 6.55
N LEU A 61 -1.93 11.78 6.44
CA LEU A 61 -3.05 12.25 7.27
C LEU A 61 -2.80 12.02 8.77
N SER A 62 -2.28 10.85 9.15
CA SER A 62 -1.95 10.57 10.56
C SER A 62 -0.82 11.46 11.08
N GLY A 63 0.17 11.77 10.25
CA GLY A 63 1.24 12.71 10.57
C GLY A 63 0.72 14.13 10.78
N ILE A 64 -0.13 14.62 9.87
CA ILE A 64 -0.79 15.93 9.99
C ILE A 64 -1.59 16.01 11.29
N LEU A 65 -2.34 14.95 11.62
CA LEU A 65 -3.12 14.87 12.86
C LEU A 65 -2.20 14.96 14.09
N GLY A 66 -1.06 14.26 14.08
CA GLY A 66 -0.06 14.34 15.15
C GLY A 66 0.48 15.76 15.34
N VAL A 67 0.81 16.45 14.25
CA VAL A 67 1.28 17.85 14.30
C VAL A 67 0.18 18.77 14.84
N ALA A 68 -1.06 18.60 14.37
CA ALA A 68 -2.20 19.38 14.86
C ALA A 68 -2.43 19.18 16.37
N CYS A 69 -2.36 17.93 16.85
CA CYS A 69 -2.42 17.62 18.27
C CYS A 69 -1.28 18.27 19.06
N PHE A 70 -0.05 18.23 18.54
CA PHE A 70 1.10 18.86 19.20
C PHE A 70 0.89 20.37 19.37
N LEU A 71 0.42 21.06 18.33
CA LEU A 71 0.12 22.49 18.38
C LEU A 71 -1.02 22.78 19.37
N LEU A 72 -2.07 21.96 19.37
CA LEU A 72 -3.19 22.09 20.31
C LEU A 72 -2.74 21.95 21.75
N ILE A 73 -1.97 20.92 22.08
CA ILE A 73 -1.47 20.69 23.44
C ILE A 73 -0.51 21.81 23.84
N SER A 74 0.33 22.29 22.93
CA SER A 74 1.23 23.42 23.20
C SER A 74 0.46 24.70 23.49
N PHE A 75 -0.58 24.99 22.70
CA PHE A 75 -1.46 26.13 22.91
C PHE A 75 -2.23 26.04 24.23
N LEU A 76 -2.75 24.85 24.56
CA LEU A 76 -3.43 24.59 25.83
C LEU A 76 -2.49 24.75 27.01
N GLY A 77 -1.26 24.24 26.88
CA GLY A 77 -0.23 24.35 27.90
C GLY A 77 0.12 25.80 28.19
N LYS A 78 0.23 26.64 27.16
CA LYS A 78 0.47 28.08 27.33
C LYS A 78 -0.64 28.79 28.12
N LYS A 79 -1.89 28.32 28.03
CA LYS A 79 -3.04 28.91 28.74
C LYS A 79 -3.26 28.36 30.15
N LEU A 80 -2.93 27.08 30.38
CA LEU A 80 -3.26 26.38 31.62
C LEU A 80 -2.09 26.27 32.60
N LEU A 81 -0.86 26.25 32.10
CA LEU A 81 0.33 26.06 32.93
C LEU A 81 1.04 27.40 33.19
N PRO A 82 1.59 27.59 34.41
CA PRO A 82 2.50 28.69 34.66
C PRO A 82 3.75 28.57 33.78
N TYR A 83 4.31 29.73 33.41
CA TYR A 83 5.37 29.86 32.42
C TYR A 83 6.56 28.92 32.68
N ASP A 84 6.97 28.77 33.94
CA ASP A 84 8.11 27.92 34.33
C ASP A 84 7.92 26.44 33.98
N ARG A 85 6.68 25.94 34.01
CA ARG A 85 6.39 24.55 33.65
C ARG A 85 6.22 24.38 32.14
N TYR A 86 5.58 25.34 31.47
CA TYR A 86 5.40 25.32 30.02
C TYR A 86 6.73 25.47 29.26
N SER A 87 7.63 26.32 29.75
CA SER A 87 8.97 26.56 29.19
C SER A 87 9.93 25.38 29.41
N SER A 88 9.55 24.39 30.22
CA SER A 88 10.45 23.29 30.55
C SER A 88 10.65 22.35 29.35
N LEU A 89 11.88 21.86 29.17
CA LEU A 89 12.19 20.79 28.22
C LEU A 89 11.32 19.55 28.48
N PHE A 90 11.04 19.28 29.75
CA PHE A 90 10.21 18.16 30.17
C PHE A 90 8.78 18.22 29.61
N PHE A 91 8.17 19.42 29.60
CA PHE A 91 6.87 19.62 28.96
C PHE A 91 6.94 19.31 27.47
N LEU A 92 7.96 19.80 26.76
CA LEU A 92 8.13 19.54 25.32
C LEU A 92 8.30 18.05 25.01
N PHE A 93 9.06 17.31 25.81
CA PHE A 93 9.21 15.86 25.64
C PHE A 93 7.89 15.12 25.87
N ILE A 94 7.14 15.48 26.91
CA ILE A 94 5.84 14.86 27.20
C ILE A 94 4.85 15.14 26.06
N THR A 95 4.76 16.39 25.60
CA THR A 95 3.83 16.75 24.53
C THR A 95 4.18 16.06 23.22
N LEU A 96 5.47 15.89 22.91
CA LEU A 96 5.95 15.13 21.76
C LEU A 96 5.59 13.63 21.86
N ILE A 97 5.78 13.02 23.03
CA ILE A 97 5.43 11.61 23.25
C ILE A 97 3.93 11.41 23.10
N ILE A 98 3.11 12.29 23.70
CA ILE A 98 1.65 12.21 23.62
C ILE A 98 1.19 12.39 22.17
N SER A 99 1.70 13.39 21.45
CA SER A 99 1.29 13.65 20.06
C SER A 99 1.66 12.49 19.13
N SER A 100 2.88 11.94 19.28
CA SER A 100 3.34 10.76 18.55
C SER A 100 2.48 9.52 18.84
N THR A 101 2.16 9.29 20.12
CA THR A 101 1.34 8.14 20.54
C THR A 101 -0.08 8.24 19.96
N VAL A 102 -0.69 9.42 20.02
CA VAL A 102 -2.02 9.66 19.43
C VAL A 102 -2.00 9.43 17.92
N ALA A 103 -1.00 9.97 17.21
CA ALA A 103 -0.86 9.75 15.77
C ALA A 103 -0.74 8.26 15.41
N TYR A 104 0.07 7.52 16.16
CA TYR A 104 0.24 6.07 15.98
C TYR A 104 -1.05 5.28 16.26
N VAL A 105 -1.74 5.59 17.36
CA VAL A 105 -3.02 4.94 17.72
C VAL A 105 -4.08 5.23 16.66
N CYS A 106 -4.19 6.47 16.20
CA CYS A 106 -5.08 6.84 15.10
C CYS A 106 -4.74 6.05 13.85
N PHE A 107 -3.48 6.00 13.42
CA PHE A 107 -3.08 5.23 12.25
C PHE A 107 -3.48 3.75 12.36
N LYS A 108 -3.23 3.12 13.51
CA LYS A 108 -3.60 1.72 13.75
C LYS A 108 -5.12 1.51 13.73
N PHE A 109 -5.88 2.45 14.29
CA PHE A 109 -7.35 2.38 14.31
C PHE A 109 -7.94 2.54 12.91
N PHE A 110 -7.43 3.50 12.13
CA PHE A 110 -7.80 3.70 10.73
C PHE A 110 -7.45 2.48 9.87
N LYS A 111 -6.24 1.93 10.01
CA LYS A 111 -5.83 0.71 9.30
C LYS A 111 -6.78 -0.46 9.59
N LYS A 112 -7.12 -0.69 10.87
CA LYS A 112 -8.06 -1.74 11.28
C LYS A 112 -9.48 -1.53 10.76
N ARG A 113 -9.97 -0.29 10.76
CA ARG A 113 -11.33 0.05 10.31
C ARG A 113 -11.51 -0.04 8.80
N PHE A 114 -10.49 0.36 8.04
CA PHE A 114 -10.58 0.45 6.58
C PHE A 114 -10.09 -0.82 5.84
N LYS A 115 -9.70 -1.89 6.56
CA LYS A 115 -9.16 -3.15 5.99
C LYS A 115 -8.06 -2.87 4.94
N LEU A 116 -7.20 -1.90 5.22
CA LEU A 116 -5.99 -1.59 4.46
C LEU A 116 -4.83 -2.47 4.92
#